data_AF-A0A8T1Y9L0-F1
#
_entry.id   AF-A0A8T1Y9L0-F1
#
_cell.length_a   1.000
_cell.length_b   1.000
_cell.length_c   1.000
_cell.angle_alpha   90.00
_cell.angle_beta   90.00
_cell.angle_gamma   90.00
#
_symmetry.space_group_name_H-M   'P 1'
#
loop_
_entity.id
_entity.type
_entity.pdbx_description
1 polymer ?
#
loop_
_entity_poly.entity_id
_entity_poly.type
_entity_poly.pdbx_seq_one_letter_code
_entity_poly.pdbx_strand_id
1 'polypeptide(L)'
;MSYSTIISNTSFLSLASKFTTRGSRLQCTISMARSAVDETSDSGAFQRTASTFRNFVSRDSNSQFPAESGRYHLYISYACPWASRCLSYLKIKGLDDAISFSSVKPIWGRTKETDEHMGWVFPGSDTEVQGADPDHLNGAKSVRELYEIASPNYTGKYTVPVLWDKKLKTVVNNESAEIIRMFNTEFNHIAGNPDLDLCFKKRA
;
A
#
# COMPACT_ATOMS: atom_id res chain seq x y z
N MET A 1 -11.13 -18.11 -90.22
CA MET A 1 -11.76 -17.08 -91.07
C MET A 1 -11.89 -15.81 -90.23
N SER A 2 -11.20 -14.75 -90.66
CA SER A 2 -11.53 -13.32 -90.50
C SER A 2 -11.67 -12.74 -89.07
N TYR A 3 -11.18 -11.56 -88.70
CA TYR A 3 -10.31 -10.52 -89.27
C TYR A 3 -9.93 -9.60 -88.07
N SER A 4 -8.76 -8.96 -88.17
CA SER A 4 -8.15 -7.99 -87.26
C SER A 4 -9.03 -6.81 -86.81
N THR A 5 -8.67 -6.14 -85.70
CA THR A 5 -8.42 -4.67 -85.66
C THR A 5 -7.57 -4.30 -84.43
N ILE A 6 -6.57 -3.46 -84.68
CA ILE A 6 -5.54 -2.86 -83.81
C ILE A 6 -6.03 -1.47 -83.33
N ILE A 7 -5.53 -0.96 -82.20
CA ILE A 7 -5.13 0.44 -81.84
C ILE A 7 -4.96 0.46 -80.30
N SER A 8 -3.75 0.34 -79.74
CA SER A 8 -2.71 1.36 -79.47
C SER A 8 -3.17 2.57 -78.61
N ASN A 9 -2.73 2.62 -77.35
CA ASN A 9 -1.82 3.68 -76.89
C ASN A 9 -1.23 3.42 -75.48
N THR A 10 0.09 3.49 -75.45
CA THR A 10 1.03 3.95 -74.41
C THR A 10 0.47 5.05 -73.51
N SER A 11 0.87 5.35 -72.28
CA SER A 11 1.93 4.98 -71.32
C SER A 11 1.72 5.94 -70.14
N PHE A 12 2.11 5.61 -68.91
CA PHE A 12 2.88 6.48 -67.99
C PHE A 12 2.93 5.84 -66.59
N LEU A 13 4.15 5.46 -66.19
CA LEU A 13 4.53 5.14 -64.83
C LEU A 13 4.50 6.41 -63.97
N SER A 14 3.93 6.33 -62.77
CA SER A 14 4.26 7.26 -61.68
C SER A 14 4.28 6.52 -60.35
N LEU A 15 5.49 6.43 -59.82
CA LEU A 15 5.85 6.00 -58.47
C LEU A 15 5.47 7.11 -57.48
N ALA A 16 4.69 6.83 -56.43
CA ALA A 16 4.67 7.70 -55.25
C ALA A 16 4.19 6.99 -53.97
N SER A 17 5.18 6.73 -53.12
CA SER A 17 5.21 6.93 -51.65
C SER A 17 4.17 6.26 -50.75
N LYS A 18 4.72 5.37 -49.91
CA LYS A 18 4.13 4.83 -48.68
C LYS A 18 3.96 5.95 -47.65
N PHE A 19 2.78 6.08 -47.06
CA PHE A 19 2.62 6.61 -45.70
C PHE A 19 1.56 5.79 -44.97
N THR A 20 2.01 4.74 -44.29
CA THR A 20 1.21 4.04 -43.28
C THR A 20 1.50 4.71 -41.94
N THR A 21 0.59 5.57 -41.49
CA THR A 21 0.61 6.12 -40.11
C THR A 21 0.34 4.98 -39.13
N ARG A 22 1.42 4.38 -38.61
CA ARG A 22 1.37 3.44 -37.49
C ARG A 22 1.20 4.26 -36.21
N GLY A 23 -0.05 4.46 -35.79
CA GLY A 23 -0.37 5.00 -34.48
C GLY A 23 0.13 4.04 -33.39
N SER A 24 1.30 4.32 -32.83
CA SER A 24 1.79 3.65 -31.63
C SER A 24 0.93 4.10 -30.45
N ARG A 25 0.01 3.23 -30.00
CA ARG A 25 -0.54 3.35 -28.64
C ARG A 25 0.64 3.18 -27.69
N LEU A 26 1.05 4.29 -27.07
CA LEU A 26 1.88 4.25 -25.87
C LEU A 26 1.06 3.49 -24.82
N GLN A 27 1.41 2.23 -24.59
CA GLN A 27 1.04 1.55 -23.37
C GLN A 27 1.81 2.26 -22.26
N CYS A 28 1.14 3.21 -21.61
CA CYS A 28 1.56 3.70 -20.30
C CYS A 28 1.38 2.52 -19.34
N THR A 29 2.41 1.69 -19.20
CA THR A 29 2.58 0.88 -18.01
C THR A 29 2.65 1.87 -16.84
N ILE A 30 1.56 1.97 -16.08
CA ILE A 30 1.55 2.70 -14.81
C ILE A 30 2.51 1.93 -13.90
N SER A 31 3.79 2.33 -13.91
CA SER A 31 4.72 1.89 -12.89
C SER A 31 4.20 2.42 -11.57
N MET A 32 3.85 1.54 -10.64
CA MET A 32 3.50 1.95 -9.29
C MET A 32 4.69 2.69 -8.68
N ALA A 33 4.44 3.83 -8.05
CA ALA A 33 5.47 4.57 -7.34
C ALA A 33 6.08 3.67 -6.26
N ARG A 34 7.41 3.66 -6.15
CA ARG A 34 8.15 2.86 -5.17
C ARG A 34 8.72 3.73 -4.04
N SER A 35 8.84 5.02 -4.28
CA SER A 35 9.29 6.02 -3.33
C SER A 35 8.43 7.30 -3.39
N ALA A 36 8.66 8.23 -2.46
CA ALA A 36 8.04 9.55 -2.52
C ALA A 36 8.58 10.42 -3.68
N VAL A 37 9.78 10.11 -4.18
CA VAL A 37 10.36 10.81 -5.33
C VAL A 37 9.56 10.50 -6.59
N ASP A 38 9.15 9.24 -6.77
CA ASP A 38 8.32 8.79 -7.90
C ASP A 38 6.91 9.40 -7.89
N GLU A 39 6.49 9.97 -6.76
CA GLU A 39 5.19 10.65 -6.59
C GLU A 39 5.27 12.13 -6.92
N THR A 40 6.44 12.65 -7.26
CA THR A 40 6.59 14.04 -7.67
C THR A 40 6.45 14.12 -9.18
N SER A 41 5.37 14.76 -9.65
CA SER A 41 5.17 15.00 -11.08
C SER A 41 6.20 15.97 -11.65
N ASP A 42 6.33 16.02 -12.98
CA ASP A 42 7.24 16.96 -13.67
C ASP A 42 6.96 18.43 -13.32
N SER A 43 5.73 18.75 -12.88
CA SER A 43 5.34 20.08 -12.40
C SER A 43 5.80 20.40 -10.97
N GLY A 44 6.42 19.45 -10.27
CA GLY A 44 6.77 19.53 -8.85
C GLY A 44 5.64 19.19 -7.88
N ALA A 45 4.42 18.93 -8.38
CA ALA A 45 3.31 18.52 -7.52
C ALA A 45 3.50 17.10 -6.99
N PHE A 46 3.41 16.93 -5.67
CA PHE A 46 3.42 15.62 -5.00
C PHE A 46 2.04 14.96 -5.07
N GLN A 47 1.94 13.86 -5.82
CA GLN A 47 0.74 13.08 -6.06
C GLN A 47 0.86 11.72 -5.38
N ARG A 48 0.28 11.62 -4.19
CA ARG A 48 0.37 10.41 -3.37
C ARG A 48 -0.39 9.24 -4.03
N THR A 49 0.31 8.16 -4.23
CA THR A 49 -0.20 6.85 -4.61
C THR A 49 -1.07 6.29 -3.49
N ALA A 50 -2.23 5.76 -3.87
CA ALA A 50 -3.18 5.18 -2.93
C ALA A 50 -2.63 3.93 -2.24
N SER A 51 -2.98 3.75 -0.96
CA SER A 51 -2.74 2.52 -0.22
C SER A 51 -3.49 1.32 -0.84
N THR A 52 -2.86 0.15 -0.81
CA THR A 52 -3.28 -1.05 -1.55
C THR A 52 -4.09 -2.05 -0.73
N PHE A 53 -3.81 -2.20 0.57
CA PHE A 53 -4.56 -3.10 1.45
C PHE A 53 -5.69 -2.31 2.10
N ARG A 54 -6.93 -2.66 1.74
CA ARG A 54 -8.13 -1.87 2.04
C ARG A 54 -9.26 -2.71 2.65
N ASN A 55 -8.92 -3.84 3.28
CA ASN A 55 -9.91 -4.63 3.99
C ASN A 55 -10.32 -3.92 5.29
N PHE A 56 -11.48 -4.30 5.83
CA PHE A 56 -12.02 -3.71 7.04
C PHE A 56 -12.20 -4.77 8.13
N VAL A 57 -11.78 -4.42 9.34
CA VAL A 57 -12.26 -5.06 10.55
C VAL A 57 -13.71 -4.66 10.76
N SER A 58 -14.54 -5.60 11.21
CA SER A 58 -15.96 -5.38 11.49
C SER A 58 -16.34 -5.94 12.85
N ARG A 59 -17.33 -5.33 13.51
CA ARG A 59 -17.94 -5.89 14.73
C ARG A 59 -18.73 -7.18 14.47
N ASP A 60 -19.11 -7.45 13.21
CA ASP A 60 -19.74 -8.73 12.85
C ASP A 60 -18.76 -9.89 13.03
N SER A 61 -19.12 -10.83 13.90
CA SER A 61 -18.34 -12.04 14.18
C SER A 61 -18.18 -12.96 12.97
N ASN A 62 -19.06 -12.84 11.97
CA ASN A 62 -18.99 -13.63 10.74
C ASN A 62 -18.15 -12.97 9.63
N SER A 63 -17.65 -11.75 9.86
CA SER A 63 -16.77 -11.10 8.89
C SER A 63 -15.44 -11.85 8.76
N GLN A 64 -14.72 -11.61 7.66
CA GLN A 64 -13.37 -12.18 7.49
C GLN A 64 -12.40 -11.69 8.59
N PHE A 65 -12.57 -10.43 9.01
CA PHE A 65 -11.78 -9.75 10.02
C PHE A 65 -12.70 -9.26 11.15
N PRO A 66 -13.19 -10.14 12.05
CA PRO A 66 -14.01 -9.74 13.18
C PRO A 66 -13.17 -9.02 14.24
N ALA A 67 -13.73 -8.01 14.90
CA ALA A 67 -13.07 -7.21 15.93
C ALA A 67 -12.81 -8.00 17.23
N GLU A 68 -11.80 -8.86 17.23
CA GLU A 68 -11.44 -9.74 18.35
C GLU A 68 -10.25 -9.21 19.16
N SER A 69 -10.35 -9.28 20.49
CA SER A 69 -9.24 -8.96 21.39
C SER A 69 -8.07 -9.92 21.17
N GLY A 70 -6.85 -9.38 21.14
CA GLY A 70 -5.64 -10.14 20.98
C GLY A 70 -5.40 -10.68 19.56
N ARG A 71 -6.23 -10.37 18.56
CA ARG A 71 -6.04 -10.85 17.17
C ARG A 71 -5.17 -9.95 16.32
N TYR A 72 -5.31 -8.64 16.46
CA TYR A 72 -4.66 -7.68 15.58
C TYR A 72 -3.34 -7.16 16.16
N HIS A 73 -2.48 -6.70 15.26
CA HIS A 73 -1.23 -6.02 15.61
C HIS A 73 -1.01 -4.82 14.70
N LEU A 74 -0.51 -3.72 15.25
CA LEU A 74 -0.23 -2.49 14.52
C LEU A 74 1.28 -2.26 14.39
N TYR A 75 1.81 -2.32 13.18
CA TYR A 75 3.20 -1.90 12.92
C TYR A 75 3.24 -0.41 12.60
N ILE A 76 4.12 0.32 13.28
CA ILE A 76 4.27 1.77 13.13
C ILE A 76 5.74 2.19 13.02
N SER A 77 5.95 3.46 12.71
CA SER A 77 7.16 4.19 13.10
C SER A 77 6.72 5.47 13.81
N TYR A 78 7.34 5.81 14.94
CA TYR A 78 7.13 7.10 15.60
C TYR A 78 7.50 8.30 14.71
N ALA A 79 8.38 8.10 13.72
CA ALA A 79 8.74 9.14 12.76
C ALA A 79 7.64 9.42 11.71
N CYS A 80 6.67 8.51 11.54
CA CYS A 80 5.64 8.63 10.51
C CYS A 80 4.37 9.29 11.06
N PRO A 81 3.89 10.42 10.50
CA PRO A 81 2.68 11.08 10.98
C PRO A 81 1.42 10.23 10.75
N TRP A 82 1.36 9.48 9.64
CA TRP A 82 0.23 8.60 9.32
C TRP A 82 0.08 7.47 10.33
N ALA A 83 1.20 6.87 10.75
CA ALA A 83 1.22 5.80 11.73
C ALA A 83 1.01 6.31 13.16
N SER A 84 1.59 7.46 13.50
CA SER A 84 1.41 8.14 14.79
C SER A 84 -0.07 8.47 15.05
N ARG A 85 -0.81 8.83 14.01
CA ARG A 85 -2.27 9.03 14.10
C ARG A 85 -3.01 7.74 14.50
N CYS A 86 -2.64 6.59 13.93
CA CYS A 86 -3.24 5.31 14.30
C CYS A 86 -2.90 4.89 15.73
N LEU A 87 -1.64 5.06 16.16
CA LEU A 87 -1.25 4.81 17.54
C LEU A 87 -2.01 5.72 18.52
N SER A 88 -2.21 6.98 18.17
CA SER A 88 -2.98 7.93 18.99
C SER A 88 -4.42 7.45 19.17
N TYR A 89 -5.09 7.02 18.10
CA TYR A 89 -6.44 6.45 18.19
C TYR A 89 -6.48 5.19 19.05
N LEU A 90 -5.51 4.27 18.87
CA LEU A 90 -5.39 3.05 19.66
C LEU A 90 -5.31 3.38 21.16
N LYS A 91 -4.46 4.34 21.55
CA LYS A 91 -4.29 4.74 22.95
C LYS A 91 -5.48 5.54 23.49
N ILE A 92 -6.03 6.50 22.75
CA ILE A 92 -7.18 7.30 23.20
C ILE A 92 -8.43 6.44 23.38
N LYS A 93 -8.66 5.46 22.50
CA LYS A 93 -9.76 4.51 22.62
C LYS A 93 -9.53 3.44 23.71
N GLY A 94 -8.34 3.36 24.30
CA GLY A 94 -8.00 2.32 25.28
C GLY A 94 -8.03 0.92 24.67
N LEU A 95 -7.41 0.76 23.49
CA LEU A 95 -7.35 -0.51 22.75
C LEU A 95 -6.04 -1.27 22.97
N ASP A 96 -5.15 -0.78 23.82
CA ASP A 96 -3.82 -1.34 24.02
C ASP A 96 -3.79 -2.73 24.67
N ASP A 97 -4.84 -3.11 25.39
CA ASP A 97 -5.01 -4.49 25.86
C ASP A 97 -5.50 -5.44 24.74
N ALA A 98 -6.16 -4.90 23.71
CA ALA A 98 -6.78 -5.67 22.63
C ALA A 98 -5.92 -5.76 21.36
N ILE A 99 -5.17 -4.71 21.04
CA ILE A 99 -4.37 -4.58 19.83
C ILE A 99 -2.94 -4.25 20.24
N SER A 100 -2.02 -5.20 20.06
CA SER A 100 -0.61 -4.95 20.30
C SER A 100 -0.01 -4.11 19.17
N PHE A 101 1.14 -3.49 19.42
CA PHE A 101 1.85 -2.73 18.39
C PHE A 101 3.37 -2.89 18.53
N SER A 102 4.09 -2.67 17.43
CA SER A 102 5.55 -2.64 17.38
C SER A 102 6.00 -1.45 16.54
N SER A 103 7.10 -0.83 16.96
CA SER A 103 7.70 0.31 16.26
C SER A 103 8.98 -0.10 15.55
N VAL A 104 9.13 0.30 14.29
CA VAL A 104 10.38 0.15 13.54
C VAL A 104 11.37 1.27 13.86
N LYS A 105 12.62 1.13 13.41
CA LYS A 105 13.61 2.20 13.53
C LYS A 105 13.09 3.51 12.88
N PRO A 106 13.43 4.68 13.45
CA PRO A 106 13.03 5.97 12.88
C PRO A 106 13.79 6.31 11.59
N ILE A 107 14.96 5.70 11.37
CA ILE A 107 15.81 5.91 10.20
C ILE A 107 15.64 4.73 9.25
N TRP A 108 15.44 5.03 7.96
CA TRP A 108 15.37 3.99 6.92
C TRP A 108 16.69 3.26 6.75
N GLY A 109 16.58 1.95 6.49
CA GLY A 109 17.71 1.07 6.23
C GLY A 109 17.44 0.19 5.01
N ARG A 110 18.44 -0.58 4.62
CA ARG A 110 18.31 -1.53 3.51
C ARG A 110 17.33 -2.64 3.89
N THR A 111 16.30 -2.83 3.07
CA THR A 111 15.18 -3.76 3.37
C THR A 111 15.46 -5.21 2.97
N LYS A 112 16.32 -5.42 1.97
CA LYS A 112 16.80 -6.73 1.53
C LYS A 112 18.26 -6.66 1.14
N GLU A 113 18.98 -7.76 1.31
CA GLU A 113 20.39 -7.84 0.89
C GLU A 113 20.55 -7.98 -0.63
N THR A 114 19.50 -8.47 -1.31
CA THR A 114 19.51 -8.78 -2.75
C THR A 114 19.25 -7.58 -3.66
N ASP A 115 18.88 -6.43 -3.09
CA ASP A 115 18.64 -5.19 -3.84
C ASP A 115 18.96 -3.94 -3.02
N GLU A 116 18.82 -2.78 -3.64
CA GLU A 116 19.17 -1.47 -3.06
C GLU A 116 17.99 -0.77 -2.39
N HIS A 117 16.84 -1.43 -2.21
CA HIS A 117 15.65 -0.77 -1.69
C HIS A 117 15.82 -0.39 -0.20
N MET A 118 15.66 0.90 0.09
CA MET A 118 15.70 1.49 1.43
C MET A 118 14.30 1.73 1.99
N GLY A 119 14.09 1.46 3.28
CA GLY A 119 12.78 1.63 3.91
C GLY A 119 12.78 1.30 5.40
N TRP A 120 11.59 1.01 5.93
CA TRP A 120 11.37 0.72 7.34
C TRP A 120 11.96 -0.63 7.75
N VAL A 121 12.91 -0.61 8.69
CA VAL A 121 13.61 -1.80 9.20
C VAL A 121 13.42 -1.96 10.70
N PHE A 122 13.35 -3.20 11.17
CA PHE A 122 13.32 -3.51 12.59
C PHE A 122 14.75 -3.51 13.17
N PRO A 123 14.94 -3.22 14.47
CA PRO A 123 16.18 -3.53 15.17
C PRO A 123 16.44 -5.05 15.22
N GLY A 124 17.72 -5.40 15.25
CA GLY A 124 18.13 -6.78 15.53
C GLY A 124 17.83 -7.12 16.98
N SER A 125 17.70 -8.41 17.29
CA SER A 125 17.41 -8.88 18.65
C SER A 125 18.48 -8.54 19.68
N ASP A 126 19.70 -8.24 19.22
CA ASP A 126 20.88 -7.86 20.01
C ASP A 126 21.16 -6.35 19.99
N THR A 127 20.35 -5.57 19.27
CA THR A 127 20.58 -4.14 19.04
C THR A 127 19.45 -3.33 19.65
N GLU A 128 19.74 -2.62 20.74
CA GLU A 128 18.77 -1.69 21.34
C GLU A 128 18.68 -0.40 20.53
N VAL A 129 17.46 -0.02 20.15
CA VAL A 129 17.16 1.27 19.51
C VAL A 129 15.97 1.86 20.25
N GLN A 130 16.17 3.04 20.86
CA GLN A 130 15.13 3.68 21.65
C GLN A 130 13.83 3.87 20.85
N GLY A 131 12.72 3.33 21.35
CA GLY A 131 11.41 3.43 20.73
C GLY A 131 11.22 2.55 19.49
N ALA A 132 12.07 1.54 19.29
CA ALA A 132 11.88 0.53 18.26
C ALA A 132 12.14 -0.87 18.84
N ASP A 133 11.37 -1.85 18.39
CA ASP A 133 11.38 -3.22 18.90
C ASP A 133 11.58 -4.21 17.75
N PRO A 134 12.27 -5.34 17.95
CA PRO A 134 12.31 -6.42 16.97
C PRO A 134 10.90 -6.92 16.66
N ASP A 135 10.66 -7.44 15.45
CA ASP A 135 9.37 -8.08 15.15
C ASP A 135 9.29 -9.47 15.80
N HIS A 136 8.64 -9.53 16.96
CA HIS A 136 8.42 -10.78 17.69
C HIS A 136 7.33 -11.68 17.09
N LEU A 137 6.53 -11.18 16.13
CA LEU A 137 5.40 -11.93 15.57
C LEU A 137 5.78 -12.76 14.35
N ASN A 138 6.48 -12.16 13.38
CA ASN A 138 6.87 -12.85 12.15
C ASN A 138 8.38 -13.03 12.02
N GLY A 139 9.18 -12.42 12.92
CA GLY A 139 10.63 -12.40 12.79
C GLY A 139 11.11 -11.58 11.60
N ALA A 140 10.28 -10.66 11.09
CA ALA A 140 10.61 -9.85 9.93
C ALA A 140 11.75 -8.87 10.25
N LYS A 141 12.68 -8.71 9.31
CA LYS A 141 13.78 -7.73 9.42
C LYS A 141 13.36 -6.35 8.89
N SER A 142 12.34 -6.30 8.04
CA SER A 142 11.80 -5.06 7.48
C SER A 142 10.30 -5.11 7.28
N VAL A 143 9.65 -3.93 7.18
CA VAL A 143 8.21 -3.85 6.84
C VAL A 143 7.94 -4.43 5.47
N ARG A 144 8.90 -4.36 4.56
CA ARG A 144 8.80 -4.98 3.23
C ARG A 144 8.51 -6.48 3.33
N GLU A 145 9.19 -7.19 4.22
CA GLU A 145 8.96 -8.63 4.40
C GLU A 145 7.51 -8.92 4.85
N LEU A 146 6.89 -8.07 5.66
CA LEU A 146 5.48 -8.21 6.06
C LEU A 146 4.54 -8.14 4.84
N TYR A 147 4.79 -7.21 3.92
CA TYR A 147 4.01 -7.09 2.70
C TYR A 147 4.20 -8.29 1.78
N GLU A 148 5.41 -8.82 1.71
CA GLU A 148 5.72 -10.00 0.90
C GLU A 148 5.13 -11.29 1.49
N ILE A 149 5.07 -11.41 2.83
CA ILE A 149 4.32 -12.48 3.50
C ILE A 149 2.84 -12.39 3.13
N ALA A 150 2.26 -11.19 3.19
CA ALA A 150 0.84 -10.99 2.88
C ALA A 150 0.52 -11.14 1.38
N SER A 151 1.45 -10.79 0.49
CA SER A 151 1.30 -10.86 -0.95
C SER A 151 2.67 -11.01 -1.65
N PRO A 152 3.07 -12.22 -2.07
CA PRO A 152 4.39 -12.48 -2.65
C PRO A 152 4.71 -11.67 -3.92
N ASN A 153 3.67 -11.25 -4.65
CA ASN A 153 3.78 -10.49 -5.90
C ASN A 153 3.52 -8.98 -5.69
N TYR A 154 3.68 -8.47 -4.47
CA TYR A 154 3.46 -7.06 -4.17
C TYR A 154 4.50 -6.16 -4.84
N THR A 155 4.03 -5.14 -5.56
CA THR A 155 4.88 -4.21 -6.35
C THR A 155 4.76 -2.74 -5.93
N GLY A 156 3.97 -2.45 -4.89
CA GLY A 156 3.76 -1.10 -4.38
C GLY A 156 4.78 -0.68 -3.32
N LYS A 157 4.47 0.41 -2.61
CA LYS A 157 5.31 0.93 -1.51
C LYS A 157 5.11 0.16 -0.21
N TYR A 158 6.23 -0.10 0.47
CA TYR A 158 6.24 -0.72 1.79
C TYR A 158 6.11 0.35 2.87
N THR A 159 4.87 0.66 3.27
CA THR A 159 4.56 1.81 4.15
C THR A 159 4.09 1.38 5.53
N VAL A 160 4.20 2.30 6.50
CA VAL A 160 3.51 2.24 7.80
C VAL A 160 2.42 3.33 7.84
N PRO A 161 1.29 3.12 8.55
CA PRO A 161 0.97 1.99 9.41
C PRO A 161 0.60 0.71 8.66
N VAL A 162 0.75 -0.44 9.32
CA VAL A 162 0.24 -1.73 8.85
C VAL A 162 -0.62 -2.33 9.96
N LEU A 163 -1.92 -2.50 9.69
CA LEU A 163 -2.79 -3.30 10.54
C LEU A 163 -2.69 -4.76 10.10
N TRP A 164 -2.14 -5.61 10.96
CA TRP A 164 -1.83 -7.00 10.73
C TRP A 164 -2.82 -7.92 11.43
N ASP A 165 -3.29 -8.96 10.75
CA ASP A 165 -4.05 -10.05 11.36
C ASP A 165 -3.09 -11.20 11.72
N LYS A 166 -2.95 -11.49 13.03
CA LYS A 166 -2.10 -12.58 13.50
C LYS A 166 -2.64 -13.97 13.17
N LYS A 167 -3.98 -14.12 13.01
CA LYS A 167 -4.59 -15.42 12.67
C LYS A 167 -4.36 -15.77 11.20
N LEU A 168 -4.67 -14.83 10.30
CA LEU A 168 -4.54 -15.04 8.85
C LEU A 168 -3.14 -14.71 8.31
N LYS A 169 -2.25 -14.17 9.13
CA LYS A 169 -0.88 -13.75 8.77
C LYS A 169 -0.85 -12.87 7.52
N THR A 170 -1.68 -11.84 7.51
CA THR A 170 -1.82 -10.94 6.37
C THR A 170 -2.04 -9.50 6.81
N VAL A 171 -1.80 -8.56 5.88
CA VAL A 171 -2.12 -7.15 6.06
C VAL A 171 -3.63 -6.97 5.85
N VAL A 172 -4.33 -6.51 6.89
CA VAL A 172 -5.74 -6.12 6.80
C VAL A 172 -5.86 -4.80 6.04
N ASN A 173 -5.17 -3.77 6.54
CA ASN A 173 -5.27 -2.42 6.02
C ASN A 173 -3.96 -1.65 6.21
N ASN A 174 -3.57 -0.84 5.22
CA ASN A 174 -2.43 0.07 5.29
C ASN A 174 -2.80 1.53 4.95
N GLU A 175 -4.09 1.87 4.99
CA GLU A 175 -4.59 3.24 4.93
C GLU A 175 -4.94 3.74 6.33
N SER A 176 -4.06 4.58 6.86
CA SER A 176 -4.21 5.21 8.17
C SER A 176 -5.58 5.85 8.43
N ALA A 177 -6.22 6.46 7.42
CA ALA A 177 -7.52 7.11 7.58
C ALA A 177 -8.67 6.11 7.79
N GLU A 178 -8.54 4.90 7.26
CA GLU A 178 -9.52 3.83 7.44
C GLU A 178 -9.27 3.10 8.75
N ILE A 179 -7.99 2.85 9.09
CA ILE A 179 -7.60 2.22 10.35
C ILE A 179 -8.18 3.01 11.55
N ILE A 180 -8.04 4.34 11.56
CA ILE A 180 -8.59 5.13 12.67
C ILE A 180 -10.11 5.09 12.75
N ARG A 181 -10.82 4.97 11.62
CA ARG A 181 -12.28 4.82 11.61
C ARG A 181 -12.69 3.48 12.20
N MET A 182 -11.97 2.41 11.86
CA MET A 182 -12.20 1.09 12.44
C MET A 182 -11.93 1.08 13.95
N PHE A 183 -10.81 1.67 14.38
CA PHE A 183 -10.51 1.80 15.82
C PHE A 183 -11.55 2.64 16.57
N ASN A 184 -12.14 3.64 15.90
CA ASN A 184 -13.15 4.49 16.51
C ASN A 184 -14.46 3.75 16.81
N THR A 185 -14.88 2.80 15.97
CA THR A 185 -16.22 2.21 16.05
C THR A 185 -16.24 0.69 16.23
N GLU A 186 -15.45 -0.06 15.47
CA GLU A 186 -15.62 -1.52 15.35
C GLU A 186 -15.27 -2.24 16.65
N PHE A 187 -14.27 -1.73 17.35
CA PHE A 187 -13.76 -2.30 18.60
C PHE A 187 -14.44 -1.77 19.86
N ASN A 188 -15.50 -0.96 19.77
CA ASN A 188 -16.13 -0.35 20.97
C ASN A 188 -16.55 -1.38 22.03
N HIS A 189 -16.95 -2.58 21.66
CA HIS A 189 -17.35 -3.62 22.61
C HIS A 189 -16.20 -4.20 23.46
N ILE A 190 -14.94 -3.90 23.11
CA ILE A 190 -13.73 -4.31 23.86
C ILE A 190 -12.81 -3.14 24.21
N ALA A 191 -13.18 -1.90 23.86
CA ALA A 191 -12.39 -0.71 24.10
C ALA A 191 -12.51 -0.25 25.56
N GLY A 192 -11.41 0.25 26.14
CA GLY A 192 -11.45 0.87 27.47
C GLY A 192 -12.26 2.17 27.52
N ASN A 193 -12.32 2.91 26.40
CA ASN A 193 -13.12 4.13 26.25
C ASN A 193 -14.14 4.00 25.12
N PRO A 194 -15.18 3.16 25.28
CA PRO A 194 -16.11 2.79 24.20
C PRO A 194 -16.97 3.97 23.72
N ASP A 195 -17.30 4.90 24.61
CA ASP A 195 -18.20 6.04 24.34
C ASP A 195 -17.51 7.23 23.64
N LEU A 196 -16.17 7.26 23.59
CA LEU A 196 -15.44 8.30 22.87
C LEU A 196 -15.61 8.13 21.36
N ASP A 197 -16.25 9.09 20.71
CA ASP A 197 -16.31 9.22 19.25
C ASP A 197 -15.40 10.36 18.78
N LEU A 198 -14.29 9.99 18.14
CA LEU A 198 -13.28 10.89 17.61
C LEU A 198 -13.53 11.23 16.13
N CYS A 199 -14.50 10.57 15.50
CA CYS A 199 -14.89 10.76 14.11
C CYS A 199 -16.34 11.27 14.02
N PHE A 200 -16.71 12.22 14.89
CA PHE A 200 -18.01 12.87 14.86
C PHE A 200 -18.35 13.33 13.43
N LYS A 201 -19.34 12.69 12.82
CA LYS A 201 -20.03 13.33 11.70
C LYS A 201 -20.74 14.53 12.30
N LYS A 202 -20.42 15.74 11.81
CA LYS A 202 -21.23 16.93 12.14
C LYS A 202 -22.68 16.54 11.96
N ARG A 203 -23.48 16.63 13.03
CA ARG A 203 -24.94 16.58 12.92
C ARG A 203 -25.29 17.68 11.91
N ALA A 204 -25.81 17.26 10.75
CA ALA A 204 -26.44 18.16 9.80
C ALA A 204 -27.67 18.78 10.45
#